data_AF-M2Z5Y7-F1
#
_entry.id   AF-M2Z5Y7-F1
#
_cell.length_a   1.000
_cell.length_b   1.000
_cell.length_c   1.000
_cell.angle_alpha   90.00
_cell.angle_beta   90.00
_cell.angle_gamma   90.00
#
_symmetry.space_group_name_H-M   'P 1'
#
loop_
_entity.id
_entity.type
_entity.pdbx_description
1 polymer ?
#
loop_
_entity_poly.entity_id
_entity_poly.type
_entity_poly.pdbx_seq_one_letter_code
_entity_poly.pdbx_strand_id
1 'polypeptide(L)'
;MYLAPVAELDLDRLDRLHRTNIRGTFVVDQQPARRVRDGGAIINFSTSVLGLALPGYAAYAATKGAVEAITLVLARELRGRDITVNAVTPSPTATALFLDGEDEATIASMAAQPPLERFDTPSDIA
;
A
#
# COMPACT_ATOMS: atom_id res chain seq x y z
N MET A 1 -8.26 -10.41 0.27
CA MET A 1 -7.13 -10.05 -0.64
C MET A 1 -6.76 -11.26 -1.48
N TYR A 2 -6.29 -11.12 -2.73
CA TYR A 2 -5.85 -12.27 -3.53
C TYR A 2 -4.39 -12.61 -3.20
N LEU A 3 -4.17 -13.69 -2.44
CA LEU A 3 -2.84 -14.15 -2.02
C LEU A 3 -2.61 -15.57 -2.51
N ALA A 4 -1.43 -15.81 -3.07
CA ALA A 4 -0.98 -17.13 -3.52
C ALA A 4 0.53 -17.09 -3.79
N PRO A 5 1.25 -18.23 -3.68
CA PRO A 5 2.61 -18.34 -4.21
C PRO A 5 2.68 -17.89 -5.68
N VAL A 6 3.83 -17.35 -6.08
CA VAL A 6 4.03 -16.84 -7.45
C VAL A 6 3.69 -17.89 -8.51
N ALA A 7 4.05 -19.15 -8.28
CA ALA A 7 3.83 -20.24 -9.22
C ALA A 7 2.35 -20.66 -9.37
N GLU A 8 1.49 -20.25 -8.43
CA GLU A 8 0.09 -20.71 -8.33
C GLU A 8 -0.92 -19.59 -8.53
N LEU A 9 -0.46 -18.33 -8.60
CA LEU A 9 -1.35 -17.18 -8.72
C LEU A 9 -2.02 -17.15 -10.10
N ASP A 10 -3.35 -17.13 -10.09
CA ASP A 10 -4.17 -16.84 -11.26
C ASP A 10 -3.91 -15.40 -11.76
N LEU A 11 -3.56 -15.28 -13.05
CA LEU A 11 -3.22 -14.01 -13.68
C LEU A 11 -4.42 -13.05 -13.75
N ASP A 12 -5.66 -13.55 -13.80
CA ASP A 12 -6.84 -12.66 -13.74
C ASP A 12 -6.92 -11.93 -12.39
N ARG A 13 -6.46 -12.57 -11.31
CA ARG A 13 -6.35 -11.94 -9.98
C ARG A 13 -5.23 -10.92 -9.94
N LEU A 14 -4.09 -11.22 -10.58
CA LEU A 14 -2.98 -10.27 -10.72
C LEU A 14 -3.44 -9.00 -11.46
N ASP A 15 -4.13 -9.16 -12.58
CA ASP A 15 -4.65 -8.06 -13.39
C ASP A 15 -5.66 -7.21 -12.61
N ARG A 16 -6.50 -7.82 -11.77
CA ARG A 16 -7.39 -7.08 -10.87
C ARG A 16 -6.63 -6.23 -9.86
N LEU A 17 -5.55 -6.75 -9.27
CA LEU A 17 -4.69 -5.99 -8.36
C LEU A 17 -4.00 -4.84 -9.10
N HIS A 18 -3.46 -5.08 -10.28
CA HIS A 18 -2.81 -4.05 -11.10
C HIS A 18 -3.78 -2.93 -11.50
N ARG A 19 -4.98 -3.31 -11.96
CA ARG A 19 -6.01 -2.35 -12.36
C ARG A 19 -6.45 -1.45 -11.21
N THR A 20 -6.46 -1.98 -10.00
CA THR A 20 -6.87 -1.24 -8.80
C THR A 20 -5.72 -0.42 -8.24
N ASN A 21 -4.62 -1.07 -7.88
CA ASN A 21 -3.56 -0.44 -7.10
C ASN A 21 -2.62 0.39 -7.96
N ILE A 22 -2.23 -0.11 -9.14
CA ILE A 22 -1.26 0.61 -9.99
C ILE A 22 -2.00 1.66 -10.81
N ARG A 23 -2.96 1.22 -11.64
CA ARG A 23 -3.70 2.12 -12.52
C ARG A 23 -4.56 3.10 -11.72
N GLY A 24 -5.16 2.67 -10.61
CA GLY A 24 -5.91 3.56 -9.73
C GLY A 24 -5.04 4.68 -9.19
N THR A 25 -3.85 4.38 -8.65
CA THR A 25 -2.90 5.40 -8.18
C THR A 25 -2.52 6.37 -9.29
N PHE A 26 -2.16 5.89 -10.50
CA PHE A 26 -1.88 6.80 -11.62
C PHE A 26 -3.04 7.74 -11.95
N VAL A 27 -4.26 7.20 -12.02
CA VAL A 27 -5.46 7.99 -12.36
C VAL A 27 -5.73 9.04 -11.28
N VAL A 28 -5.59 8.67 -10.02
CA VAL A 28 -5.75 9.59 -8.89
C VAL A 28 -4.66 10.63 -8.97
N ASP A 29 -3.37 10.27 -8.96
CA ASP A 29 -2.23 11.19 -8.94
C ASP A 29 -2.19 12.17 -10.10
N GLN A 30 -2.69 11.79 -11.28
CA GLN A 30 -2.78 12.69 -12.43
C GLN A 30 -3.61 13.96 -12.14
N GLN A 31 -4.65 13.87 -11.32
CA GLN A 31 -5.53 15.03 -11.07
C GLN A 31 -4.89 16.02 -10.08
N PRO A 32 -4.41 15.62 -8.89
CA PRO A 32 -3.66 16.48 -7.98
C PRO A 32 -2.40 17.05 -8.61
N ALA A 33 -1.64 16.27 -9.40
CA ALA A 33 -0.46 16.80 -10.11
C ALA A 33 -0.77 18.07 -10.92
N ARG A 34 -2.00 18.17 -11.47
CA ARG A 34 -2.47 19.31 -12.26
C ARG A 34 -3.20 20.39 -11.46
N ARG A 35 -3.68 20.08 -10.24
CA ARG A 35 -4.66 20.92 -9.53
C ARG A 35 -4.33 21.24 -8.09
N VAL A 36 -3.47 20.46 -7.44
CA VAL A 36 -3.03 20.79 -6.08
C VAL A 36 -2.36 22.15 -6.13
N ARG A 37 -2.65 22.99 -5.13
CA ARG A 37 -2.02 24.31 -5.00
C ARG A 37 -0.52 24.14 -4.82
N ASP A 38 0.23 25.16 -5.21
CA ASP A 38 1.64 25.28 -4.85
C ASP A 38 1.77 25.32 -3.31
N GLY A 39 2.82 24.72 -2.75
CA GLY A 39 2.92 24.48 -1.30
C GLY A 39 2.09 23.28 -0.81
N GLY A 40 1.56 22.46 -1.72
CA GLY A 40 0.66 21.35 -1.42
C GLY A 40 1.34 20.04 -1.03
N ALA A 41 0.53 19.02 -0.75
CA ALA A 41 1.01 17.66 -0.47
C ALA A 41 0.12 16.60 -1.14
N ILE A 42 0.75 15.53 -1.60
CA ILE A 42 0.11 14.30 -2.08
C ILE A 42 0.65 13.15 -1.24
N ILE A 43 -0.25 12.35 -0.65
CA ILE A 43 0.11 11.20 0.17
C ILE A 43 -0.48 9.93 -0.44
N ASN A 44 0.39 9.00 -0.80
CA ASN A 44 0.04 7.68 -1.30
C ASN A 44 0.14 6.63 -0.18
N PHE A 45 -0.54 5.50 -0.37
CA PHE A 45 -0.50 4.38 0.56
C PHE A 45 0.22 3.17 -0.05
N SER A 46 1.37 2.83 0.52
CA SER A 46 2.14 1.61 0.24
C SER A 46 1.76 0.50 1.23
N THR A 47 2.71 -0.28 1.73
CA THR A 47 2.58 -1.35 2.73
C THR A 47 3.94 -1.72 3.32
N SER A 48 3.99 -2.13 4.59
CA SER A 48 5.22 -2.68 5.20
C SER A 48 5.60 -4.07 4.67
N VAL A 49 4.68 -4.77 3.98
CA VAL A 49 4.93 -6.10 3.40
C VAL A 49 6.11 -6.11 2.42
N LEU A 50 6.43 -4.97 1.79
CA LEU A 50 7.62 -4.83 0.95
C LEU A 50 8.92 -5.14 1.70
N GLY A 51 9.03 -4.71 2.96
CA GLY A 51 10.18 -4.99 3.81
C GLY A 51 10.11 -6.37 4.49
N LEU A 52 8.90 -6.85 4.79
CA LEU A 52 8.68 -8.15 5.46
C LEU A 52 8.81 -9.35 4.52
N ALA A 53 8.56 -9.17 3.22
CA ALA A 53 8.68 -10.19 2.18
C ALA A 53 7.92 -11.51 2.49
N LEU A 54 6.68 -11.38 2.94
CA LEU A 54 5.85 -12.54 3.34
C LEU A 54 5.51 -13.46 2.15
N PRO A 55 5.62 -14.80 2.31
CA PRO A 55 5.17 -15.75 1.29
C PRO A 55 3.71 -15.54 0.89
N GLY A 56 3.41 -15.65 -0.40
CA GLY A 56 2.05 -15.46 -0.94
C GLY A 56 1.65 -14.01 -1.25
N TYR A 57 2.45 -13.02 -0.85
CA TYR A 57 2.14 -11.60 -1.04
C TYR A 57 2.74 -10.99 -2.31
N ALA A 58 3.50 -11.74 -3.11
CA ALA A 58 4.31 -11.20 -4.20
C ALA A 58 3.53 -10.28 -5.15
N ALA A 59 2.33 -10.66 -5.58
CA ALA A 59 1.51 -9.82 -6.46
C ALA A 59 1.04 -8.52 -5.81
N TYR A 60 0.52 -8.59 -4.57
CA TYR A 60 0.12 -7.41 -3.83
C TYR A 60 1.31 -6.48 -3.55
N ALA A 61 2.42 -7.05 -3.05
CA ALA A 61 3.66 -6.35 -2.79
C ALA A 61 4.19 -5.65 -4.04
N ALA A 62 4.23 -6.33 -5.19
CA ALA A 62 4.63 -5.74 -6.47
C ALA A 62 3.80 -4.50 -6.81
N THR A 63 2.47 -4.54 -6.59
CA THR A 63 1.63 -3.35 -6.84
C THR A 63 1.96 -2.18 -5.93
N LYS A 64 2.34 -2.44 -4.67
CA LYS A 64 2.70 -1.40 -3.71
C LYS A 64 4.11 -0.86 -3.93
N GLY A 65 5.03 -1.70 -4.40
CA GLY A 65 6.33 -1.24 -4.91
C GLY A 65 6.18 -0.29 -6.10
N ALA A 66 5.21 -0.55 -7.00
CA ALA A 66 4.88 0.38 -8.06
C ALA A 66 4.36 1.73 -7.53
N VAL A 67 3.54 1.74 -6.47
CA VAL A 67 3.06 2.97 -5.82
C VAL A 67 4.23 3.78 -5.24
N GLU A 68 5.22 3.15 -4.60
CA GLU A 68 6.42 3.84 -4.11
C GLU A 68 7.24 4.43 -5.26
N ALA A 69 7.41 3.68 -6.35
CA ALA A 69 8.10 4.19 -7.54
C ALA A 69 7.39 5.41 -8.15
N ILE A 70 6.06 5.35 -8.29
CA ILE A 70 5.24 6.47 -8.78
C ILE A 70 5.42 7.70 -7.90
N THR A 71 5.37 7.51 -6.58
CA THR A 71 5.53 8.57 -5.57
C THR A 71 6.86 9.31 -5.75
N LEU A 72 7.96 8.56 -5.86
CA LEU A 72 9.30 9.12 -6.02
C LEU A 72 9.51 9.86 -7.34
N VAL A 73 8.88 9.40 -8.42
CA VAL A 73 8.95 10.08 -9.73
C VAL A 73 8.10 11.35 -9.70
N LEU A 74 6.85 11.27 -9.23
CA LEU A 74 5.93 12.39 -9.19
C LEU A 74 6.45 13.54 -8.32
N ALA A 75 7.08 13.25 -7.18
CA ALA A 75 7.76 14.24 -6.36
C ALA A 75 8.75 15.11 -7.17
N ARG A 76 9.50 14.49 -8.09
CA ARG A 76 10.50 15.16 -8.93
C ARG A 76 9.89 15.90 -10.11
N GLU A 77 8.78 15.41 -10.64
CA GLU A 77 8.02 16.08 -11.69
C GLU A 77 7.36 17.37 -11.22
N LEU A 78 6.95 17.43 -9.94
CA LEU A 78 6.31 18.60 -9.32
C LEU A 78 7.30 19.62 -8.73
N ARG A 79 8.60 19.46 -8.99
CA ARG A 79 9.62 20.41 -8.55
C ARG A 79 9.32 21.86 -8.98
N GLY A 80 9.70 22.82 -8.15
CA GLY A 80 9.50 24.25 -8.42
C GLY A 80 8.11 24.78 -8.08
N ARG A 81 7.17 23.91 -7.67
CA ARG A 81 5.83 24.26 -7.18
C ARG A 81 5.67 24.14 -5.66
N ASP A 82 6.75 23.82 -4.95
CA ASP A 82 6.73 23.57 -3.51
C ASP A 82 5.72 22.48 -3.09
N ILE A 83 5.53 21.45 -3.94
CA ILE A 83 4.63 20.33 -3.63
C ILE A 83 5.44 19.14 -3.15
N THR A 84 5.03 18.55 -2.03
CA THR A 84 5.58 17.29 -1.53
C THR A 84 4.74 16.10 -1.99
N VAL A 85 5.41 14.98 -2.27
CA VAL A 85 4.73 13.72 -2.60
C VAL A 85 5.42 12.62 -1.80
N ASN A 86 4.67 11.95 -0.93
CA ASN A 86 5.19 10.92 -0.03
C ASN A 86 4.28 9.69 -0.02
N ALA A 87 4.81 8.57 0.45
CA ALA A 87 4.04 7.35 0.68
C ALA A 87 4.11 6.97 2.15
N VAL A 88 2.99 6.55 2.72
CA VAL A 88 2.92 5.93 4.05
C VAL A 88 2.86 4.42 3.87
N THR A 89 3.58 3.68 4.71
CA THR A 89 3.65 2.21 4.69
C THR A 89 3.03 1.62 5.96
N PRO A 90 1.70 1.45 6.01
CA PRO A 90 1.05 0.83 7.16
C PRO A 90 1.57 -0.59 7.40
N SER A 91 1.74 -0.93 8.67
CA SER A 91 1.86 -2.30 9.15
C SER A 91 0.47 -2.93 9.33
N PRO A 92 0.37 -4.24 9.65
CA PRO A 92 -0.91 -4.89 9.87
C PRO A 92 -1.82 -4.06 10.79
N THR A 93 -2.81 -3.42 10.15
CA THR A 93 -3.74 -2.50 10.79
C THR A 93 -5.07 -3.22 10.90
N ALA A 94 -5.70 -3.16 12.08
CA ALA A 94 -6.99 -3.77 12.35
C ALA A 94 -8.10 -3.13 11.48
N THR A 95 -8.24 -3.64 10.26
CA THR A 95 -9.20 -3.19 9.24
C THR A 95 -9.93 -4.41 8.69
N ALA A 96 -11.14 -4.23 8.16
CA ALA A 96 -11.89 -5.33 7.54
C ALA A 96 -11.07 -6.02 6.44
N LEU A 97 -10.28 -5.27 5.67
CA LEU A 97 -9.39 -5.83 4.63
C LEU A 97 -8.43 -6.89 5.17
N PHE A 98 -7.98 -6.75 6.41
CA PHE A 98 -7.01 -7.62 7.06
C PHE A 98 -7.66 -8.69 7.93
N LEU A 99 -8.74 -8.36 8.64
CA LEU A 99 -9.37 -9.24 9.62
C LEU A 99 -10.40 -10.21 9.00
N ASP A 100 -10.96 -9.88 7.84
CA ASP A 100 -11.99 -10.70 7.21
C ASP A 100 -11.42 -12.06 6.72
N GLY A 101 -11.85 -13.14 7.37
CA GLY A 101 -11.53 -14.52 6.98
C GLY A 101 -10.38 -15.17 7.76
N GLU A 102 -9.75 -14.43 8.68
CA GLU A 102 -8.71 -14.96 9.57
C GLU A 102 -9.33 -15.51 10.87
N ASP A 103 -8.79 -16.61 11.39
CA ASP A 103 -9.21 -17.16 12.69
C ASP A 103 -8.55 -16.42 13.87
N GLU A 104 -9.16 -16.53 15.06
CA GLU A 104 -8.70 -15.82 16.26
C GLU A 104 -7.25 -16.17 16.64
N ALA A 105 -6.81 -17.42 16.40
CA ALA A 105 -5.45 -17.84 16.72
C ALA A 105 -4.43 -17.18 15.79
N THR A 106 -4.77 -17.05 14.50
CA THR A 106 -3.96 -16.39 13.48
C THR A 106 -3.88 -14.89 13.76
N ILE A 107 -5.02 -14.26 14.07
CA ILE A 107 -5.09 -12.86 14.48
C ILE A 107 -4.20 -12.60 15.71
N ALA A 108 -4.31 -13.43 16.76
CA ALA A 108 -3.50 -13.30 17.97
C ALA A 108 -2.00 -13.50 17.70
N SER A 109 -1.64 -14.51 16.88
CA SER A 109 -0.26 -14.76 16.50
C SER A 109 0.34 -13.58 15.73
N MET A 110 -0.40 -13.03 14.76
CA MET A 110 0.03 -11.88 13.98
C MET A 110 0.13 -10.60 14.81
N ALA A 111 -0.79 -10.38 15.75
CA ALA A 111 -0.76 -9.22 16.65
C ALA A 111 0.50 -9.21 17.54
N ALA A 112 1.06 -10.37 17.86
CA ALA A 112 2.27 -10.49 18.68
C ALA A 112 3.58 -10.29 17.89
N GLN A 113 3.55 -10.18 16.55
CA GLN A 113 4.77 -10.04 15.74
C GLN A 113 5.37 -8.63 15.74
N PRO A 114 4.58 -7.54 15.61
CA PRO A 114 5.12 -6.19 15.71
C PRO A 114 5.72 -5.93 17.10
N PRO A 115 6.77 -5.09 17.23
CA PRO A 115 7.36 -4.76 18.53
C PRO A 115 6.40 -4.16 19.57
N LEU A 116 5.27 -3.60 19.11
CA LEU A 116 4.22 -3.07 19.98
C LEU A 116 3.25 -4.14 20.50
N GLU A 117 3.41 -5.39 20.06
CA GLU A 117 2.59 -6.56 20.44
C GLU A 117 1.07 -6.33 20.27
N ARG A 118 0.72 -5.52 19.28
CA ARG A 118 -0.65 -5.26 18.84
C ARG A 118 -0.66 -4.90 17.37
N PHE A 119 -1.85 -4.99 16.76
CA PHE A 119 -2.09 -4.33 15.48
C PHE A 119 -2.11 -2.81 15.63
N ASP A 120 -1.75 -2.14 14.54
CA ASP A 120 -2.02 -0.72 14.41
C ASP A 120 -3.53 -0.49 14.34
N THR A 121 -3.94 0.66 14.84
CA THR A 121 -5.28 1.21 14.65
C THR A 121 -5.22 2.31 13.59
N PRO A 122 -6.33 2.66 12.92
CA PRO A 122 -6.34 3.79 12.00
C PRO A 122 -5.86 5.11 12.64
N SER A 123 -6.08 5.30 13.94
CA SER A 123 -5.58 6.44 14.69
C SER A 123 -4.06 6.47 14.87
N ASP A 124 -3.36 5.34 14.77
CA ASP A 124 -1.90 5.32 14.82
C ASP A 124 -1.27 5.87 13.50
N ILE A 125 -2.08 5.98 12.43
CA ILE A 125 -1.64 6.43 11.09
C ILE A 125 -2.09 7.87 10.77
N ALA A 126 -3.12 8.37 11.47
CA ALA A 126 -3.83 9.62 11.16
C ALA A 126 -3.04 10.91 11.48
#